data_AF-A0A0N0V552-F1
#
_entry.id   AF-A0A0N0V552-F1
#
_cell.length_a   1.000
_cell.length_b   1.000
_cell.length_c   1.000
_cell.angle_alpha   90.00
_cell.angle_beta   90.00
_cell.angle_gamma   90.00
#
_symmetry.space_group_name_H-M   'P 1'
#
loop_
_entity.id
_entity.type
_entity.pdbx_description
1 polymer ?
#
loop_
_entity_poly.entity_id
_entity_poly.type
_entity_poly.pdbx_seq_one_letter_code
_entity_poly.pdbx_strand_id
1 'polypeptide(L)'
;MAAANTLFPYLRKDPSELPEGEDPFTITTRTGYLPFSLPLTKLPSQFDPVSNLLNDIPIQKEDGTPGLLATFDLGPLIDNGGLPDLTSEIDNLVVPGTDKKDMAAITAAFRDYSFIASSYLLEPCWEHYSKSDDGGYGLGRQTLPKCIAGPLVKCAEILDIPAFMSYAASYALYNYWLVHPEQGHDDYDNLRLIRAFEKGLDPKSSEAGFILTHIHMVAQTGGLIEGAVDLLTAAEKTDTATKIAEAKASLELILNAMQIIETNMEGMWSQSLPKDYMTYRTFIYGITKQSMFPDGVVYEGQYDDKPQFFRGESGANDAIIPLLDHICEVPMPKNPLTDILIEFREYRPKPHRAFLKYVRETAVEVGVRDFLTKSGDLGLAVLYLRLLDHIRSFRWRHWMFTREYIIKHTLHPTATGGSPIITWLPNQLGAVMDLMEEVAKGSGLWAVLEEGVWNGGGSLTQEDFILVKKIMDNVVTKKAQLTKEVNKYCQDRGV
;
A
#
# COMPACT_ATOMS: atom_id res chain seq x y z
N MET A 1 -1.33 -21.23 16.83
CA MET A 1 -0.27 -20.50 17.62
C MET A 1 1.18 -20.98 17.45
N ALA A 2 1.51 -22.26 17.68
CA ALA A 2 2.93 -22.72 17.67
C ALA A 2 3.64 -22.52 16.30
N ALA A 3 2.90 -22.66 15.20
CA ALA A 3 3.40 -22.40 13.85
C ALA A 3 3.73 -20.91 13.63
N ALA A 4 2.83 -20.00 14.02
CA ALA A 4 3.04 -18.55 13.91
C ALA A 4 4.31 -18.09 14.64
N ASN A 5 4.50 -18.51 15.90
CA ASN A 5 5.66 -18.10 16.69
C ASN A 5 6.98 -18.68 16.16
N THR A 6 6.93 -19.79 15.43
CA THR A 6 8.11 -20.38 14.79
C THR A 6 8.49 -19.63 13.52
N LEU A 7 7.50 -19.22 12.72
CA LEU A 7 7.70 -18.50 11.46
C LEU A 7 7.98 -17.00 11.67
N PHE A 8 7.41 -16.41 12.74
CA PHE A 8 7.49 -14.99 13.06
C PHE A 8 7.92 -14.82 14.53
N PRO A 9 9.20 -15.08 14.87
CA PRO A 9 9.68 -15.11 16.25
C PRO A 9 9.62 -13.75 16.98
N TYR A 10 9.47 -12.66 16.22
CA TYR A 10 9.37 -11.29 16.73
C TYR A 10 7.93 -10.76 16.82
N LEU A 11 6.93 -11.55 16.39
CA LEU A 11 5.56 -11.10 16.21
C LEU A 11 4.99 -10.36 17.41
N ARG A 12 5.21 -10.86 18.64
CA ARG A 12 4.70 -10.25 19.87
C ARG A 12 5.79 -9.59 20.73
N LYS A 13 7.00 -9.41 20.19
CA LYS A 13 8.10 -8.75 20.91
C LYS A 13 7.98 -7.24 20.83
N ASP A 14 8.57 -6.55 21.80
CA ASP A 14 8.73 -5.10 21.67
C ASP A 14 9.69 -4.81 20.50
N PRO A 15 9.38 -3.84 19.61
CA PRO A 15 10.26 -3.46 18.51
C PRO A 15 11.70 -3.16 18.93
N SER A 16 11.92 -2.68 20.16
CA SER A 16 13.27 -2.41 20.71
C SER A 16 14.10 -3.68 21.00
N GLU A 17 13.48 -4.86 20.99
CA GLU A 17 14.15 -6.15 21.18
C GLU A 17 14.65 -6.78 19.86
N LEU A 18 14.30 -6.19 18.71
CA LEU A 18 14.72 -6.73 17.41
C LEU A 18 16.22 -6.44 17.19
N PRO A 19 16.98 -7.41 16.66
CA PRO A 19 18.41 -7.25 16.49
C PRO A 19 18.73 -6.22 15.40
N GLU A 20 19.86 -5.53 15.54
CA GLU A 20 20.38 -4.65 14.49
C GLU A 20 20.57 -5.41 13.17
N GLY A 21 20.34 -4.73 12.05
CA GLY A 21 20.40 -5.29 10.71
C GLY A 21 19.25 -6.25 10.37
N GLU A 22 18.24 -6.40 11.22
CA GLU A 22 16.99 -7.05 10.81
C GLU A 22 16.25 -6.22 9.75
N ASP A 23 15.49 -6.87 8.86
CA ASP A 23 14.71 -6.17 7.84
C ASP A 23 13.73 -5.20 8.53
N PRO A 24 13.77 -3.88 8.24
CA PRO A 24 12.94 -2.88 8.92
C PRO A 24 11.46 -3.21 8.93
N PHE A 25 10.97 -3.95 7.94
CA PHE A 25 9.57 -4.34 7.80
C PHE A 25 9.22 -5.66 8.51
N THR A 26 10.09 -6.14 9.41
CA THR A 26 9.80 -7.29 10.25
C THR A 26 8.53 -7.06 11.07
N ILE A 27 7.59 -7.98 10.91
CA ILE A 27 6.23 -7.85 11.45
C ILE A 27 6.23 -7.99 12.96
N THR A 28 5.61 -7.00 13.63
CA THR A 28 5.24 -7.07 15.05
C THR A 28 3.77 -6.65 15.23
N THR A 29 3.12 -7.07 16.31
CA THR A 29 1.78 -6.61 16.67
C THR A 29 1.77 -5.16 17.16
N ARG A 30 2.93 -4.56 17.45
CA ARG A 30 3.03 -3.15 17.85
C ARG A 30 3.12 -2.20 16.66
N THR A 31 3.99 -2.50 15.69
CA THR A 31 4.23 -1.62 14.53
C THR A 31 3.44 -2.04 13.30
N GLY A 32 2.83 -3.23 13.31
CA GLY A 32 2.04 -3.71 12.20
C GLY A 32 2.90 -3.87 10.95
N TYR A 33 2.51 -3.15 9.89
CA TYR A 33 3.26 -3.04 8.63
C TYR A 33 4.17 -1.81 8.54
N LEU A 34 4.22 -0.96 9.56
CA LEU A 34 5.25 0.09 9.62
C LEU A 34 6.62 -0.53 9.98
N PRO A 35 7.72 0.15 9.60
CA PRO A 35 9.04 -0.23 10.05
C PRO A 35 9.11 -0.35 11.58
N PHE A 36 9.80 -1.38 12.09
CA PHE A 36 9.93 -1.59 13.54
C PHE A 36 10.80 -0.51 14.22
N SER A 37 11.62 0.19 13.43
CA SER A 37 12.38 1.38 13.84
C SER A 37 12.13 2.52 12.85
N LEU A 38 12.18 3.77 13.31
CA LEU A 38 11.98 4.92 12.43
C LEU A 38 12.95 4.90 11.24
N PRO A 39 12.50 5.28 10.02
CA PRO A 39 13.36 5.32 8.85
C PRO A 39 14.58 6.22 9.03
N LEU A 40 15.71 5.82 8.45
CA LEU A 40 16.91 6.65 8.44
C LEU A 40 16.71 7.87 7.55
N THR A 41 16.91 9.06 8.13
CA THR A 41 16.82 10.35 7.44
C THR A 41 18.12 10.72 6.73
N LYS A 42 19.26 10.19 7.21
CA LYS A 42 20.59 10.44 6.66
C LYS A 42 21.40 9.14 6.53
N LEU A 43 21.97 8.93 5.35
CA LEU A 43 22.94 7.87 5.07
C LEU A 43 24.36 8.27 5.55
N PRO A 44 25.32 7.32 5.62
CA PRO A 44 26.73 7.66 5.85
C PRO A 44 27.26 8.74 4.89
N SER A 45 28.27 9.50 5.30
CA SER A 45 28.73 10.71 4.58
C SER A 45 29.24 10.45 3.16
N GLN A 46 29.59 9.20 2.82
CA GLN A 46 29.89 8.78 1.45
C GLN A 46 28.72 9.05 0.50
N PHE A 47 27.48 9.07 1.02
CA PHE A 47 26.24 9.35 0.30
C PHE A 47 25.78 10.82 0.44
N ASP A 48 26.61 11.72 0.98
CA ASP A 48 26.29 13.15 0.99
C ASP A 48 26.01 13.71 -0.43
N PRO A 49 26.71 13.30 -1.52
CA PRO A 49 26.34 13.70 -2.88
C PRO A 49 24.91 13.34 -3.28
N VAL A 50 24.43 12.15 -2.87
CA VAL A 50 23.05 11.69 -3.11
C VAL A 50 22.07 12.55 -2.32
N SER A 51 22.36 12.79 -1.03
CA SER A 51 21.51 13.61 -0.16
C SER A 51 21.40 15.05 -0.64
N ASN A 52 22.52 15.66 -1.06
CA ASN A 52 22.55 17.01 -1.61
C ASN A 52 21.73 17.11 -2.89
N LEU A 53 21.89 16.16 -3.82
CA LEU A 53 21.09 16.12 -5.04
C LEU A 53 19.59 16.01 -4.73
N LEU A 54 19.20 15.14 -3.78
CA LEU A 54 17.80 14.97 -3.38
C LEU A 54 17.17 16.22 -2.75
N ASN A 55 17.96 17.06 -2.09
CA ASN A 55 17.49 18.36 -1.59
C ASN A 55 17.24 19.35 -2.73
N ASP A 56 17.98 19.22 -3.83
CA ASP A 56 17.88 20.11 -4.98
C ASP A 56 16.88 19.64 -6.06
N ILE A 57 16.50 18.35 -6.07
CA ILE A 57 15.57 17.75 -7.05
C ILE A 57 14.16 18.38 -7.08
N PRO A 58 13.46 18.59 -5.95
CA PRO A 58 12.03 18.93 -5.96
C PRO A 58 11.68 20.13 -6.84
N ILE A 59 10.46 20.20 -7.36
CA ILE A 59 9.97 21.35 -8.15
C ILE A 59 10.21 22.66 -7.37
N GLN A 60 9.81 22.67 -6.11
CA GLN A 60 10.18 23.71 -5.15
C GLN A 60 11.01 23.08 -4.03
N LYS A 61 12.17 23.65 -3.73
CA LYS A 61 13.03 23.24 -2.61
C LYS A 61 12.45 23.69 -1.27
N GLU A 62 12.99 23.17 -0.17
CA GLU A 62 12.53 23.50 1.19
C GLU A 62 12.64 24.99 1.52
N ASP A 63 13.63 25.69 0.95
CA ASP A 63 13.80 27.14 1.08
C ASP A 63 12.81 27.97 0.22
N GLY A 64 11.92 27.30 -0.51
CA GLY A 64 10.91 27.90 -1.38
C GLY A 64 11.41 28.28 -2.78
N THR A 65 12.70 28.11 -3.08
CA THR A 65 13.27 28.41 -4.40
C THR A 65 13.04 27.27 -5.39
N PRO A 66 13.04 27.52 -6.72
CA PRO A 66 12.91 26.46 -7.72
C PRO A 66 14.04 25.44 -7.62
N GLY A 67 13.72 24.14 -7.66
CA GLY A 67 14.72 23.07 -7.78
C GLY A 67 14.84 22.53 -9.20
N LEU A 68 15.58 21.44 -9.35
CA LEU A 68 15.99 20.90 -10.64
C LEU A 68 14.81 20.44 -11.51
N LEU A 69 13.74 19.91 -10.90
CA LEU A 69 12.52 19.54 -11.62
C LEU A 69 11.69 20.74 -12.10
N ALA A 70 11.87 21.93 -11.52
CA ALA A 70 11.25 23.15 -12.03
C ALA A 70 12.02 23.77 -13.19
N THR A 71 13.36 23.60 -13.21
CA THR A 71 14.22 24.15 -14.27
C THR A 71 14.54 23.15 -15.36
N PHE A 72 14.19 21.86 -15.18
CA PHE A 72 14.47 20.75 -16.09
C PHE A 72 15.97 20.46 -16.27
N ASP A 73 16.74 20.73 -15.21
CA ASP A 73 18.20 20.62 -15.20
C ASP A 73 18.72 19.30 -14.60
N LEU A 74 17.85 18.42 -14.07
CA LEU A 74 18.28 17.17 -13.43
C LEU A 74 18.95 16.25 -14.45
N GLY A 75 18.31 16.02 -15.60
CA GLY A 75 18.87 15.18 -16.66
C GLY A 75 20.25 15.65 -17.11
N PRO A 76 20.40 16.91 -17.57
CA PRO A 76 21.68 17.47 -17.92
C PRO A 76 22.73 17.38 -16.81
N LEU A 77 22.36 17.59 -15.54
CA LEU A 77 23.28 17.47 -14.42
C LEU A 77 23.82 16.04 -14.28
N ILE A 78 22.95 15.03 -14.35
CA ILE A 78 23.34 13.62 -14.25
C ILE A 78 24.19 13.20 -15.47
N ASP A 79 23.76 13.56 -16.68
CA ASP A 79 24.44 13.19 -17.93
C ASP A 79 25.86 13.79 -18.00
N ASN A 80 26.10 14.90 -17.31
CA ASN A 80 27.41 15.55 -17.19
C ASN A 80 28.22 15.09 -15.96
N GLY A 81 27.80 14.02 -15.27
CA GLY A 81 28.55 13.42 -14.16
C GLY A 81 28.32 14.07 -12.81
N GLY A 82 27.19 14.77 -12.61
CA GLY A 82 26.85 15.43 -11.33
C GLY A 82 26.52 14.48 -10.18
N LEU A 83 26.41 13.18 -10.42
CA LEU A 83 26.20 12.15 -9.40
C LEU A 83 27.26 11.04 -9.55
N PRO A 84 28.09 10.75 -8.51
CA PRO A 84 29.04 9.65 -8.56
C PRO A 84 28.34 8.29 -8.54
N ASP A 85 28.96 7.29 -9.18
CA ASP A 85 28.57 5.88 -9.04
C ASP A 85 29.04 5.34 -7.68
N LEU A 86 28.09 5.15 -6.75
CA LEU A 86 28.33 4.64 -5.40
C LEU A 86 27.89 3.17 -5.25
N THR A 87 27.81 2.40 -6.34
CA THR A 87 27.39 0.98 -6.30
C THR A 87 28.22 0.14 -5.34
N SER A 88 29.53 0.40 -5.24
CA SER A 88 30.42 -0.31 -4.30
C SER A 88 30.16 0.08 -2.84
N GLU A 89 29.74 1.33 -2.57
CA GLU A 89 29.48 1.79 -1.21
C GLU A 89 28.25 1.14 -0.58
N ILE A 90 27.31 0.64 -1.38
CA ILE A 90 26.20 -0.20 -0.90
C ILE A 90 26.74 -1.46 -0.19
N ASP A 91 27.90 -1.99 -0.59
CA ASP A 91 28.49 -3.15 0.11
C ASP A 91 28.94 -2.83 1.53
N ASN A 92 29.33 -1.56 1.76
CA ASN A 92 29.83 -1.05 3.03
C ASN A 92 28.71 -0.67 4.01
N LEU A 93 27.44 -0.77 3.61
CA LEU A 93 26.29 -0.61 4.50
C LEU A 93 26.12 -1.88 5.35
N VAL A 94 26.94 -1.96 6.40
CA VAL A 94 26.96 -3.06 7.38
C VAL A 94 26.76 -2.52 8.80
N VAL A 95 26.18 -3.35 9.67
CA VAL A 95 26.00 -3.02 11.08
C VAL A 95 27.38 -2.85 11.73
N PRO A 96 27.65 -1.74 12.44
CA PRO A 96 28.97 -1.44 13.00
C PRO A 96 29.55 -2.60 13.82
N GLY A 97 30.78 -3.00 13.48
CA GLY A 97 31.49 -4.08 14.20
C GLY A 97 31.05 -5.50 13.80
N THR A 98 30.27 -5.66 12.73
CA THR A 98 29.84 -6.97 12.21
C THR A 98 29.97 -7.04 10.68
N ASP A 99 29.82 -8.23 10.12
CA ASP A 99 29.70 -8.45 8.68
C ASP A 99 28.22 -8.48 8.21
N LYS A 100 27.27 -8.23 9.12
CA LYS A 100 25.83 -8.25 8.80
C LYS A 100 25.47 -6.99 8.05
N LYS A 101 24.68 -7.13 6.98
CA LYS A 101 24.12 -5.99 6.24
C LYS A 101 23.24 -5.11 7.14
N ASP A 102 23.40 -3.80 7.03
CA ASP A 102 22.51 -2.84 7.65
C ASP A 102 21.29 -2.65 6.75
N MET A 103 20.25 -3.44 7.00
CA MET A 103 19.02 -3.41 6.22
C MET A 103 18.29 -2.06 6.31
N ALA A 104 18.45 -1.30 7.40
CA ALA A 104 17.86 0.04 7.51
C ALA A 104 18.57 1.02 6.58
N ALA A 105 19.90 1.02 6.56
CA ALA A 105 20.69 1.84 5.65
C ALA A 105 20.47 1.45 4.18
N ILE A 106 20.38 0.16 3.87
CA ILE A 106 20.11 -0.32 2.51
C ILE A 106 18.69 0.09 2.06
N THR A 107 17.70 0.03 2.95
CA THR A 107 16.33 0.52 2.65
C THR A 107 16.31 2.03 2.42
N ALA A 108 17.06 2.81 3.20
CA ALA A 108 17.20 4.25 2.98
C ALA A 108 17.89 4.59 1.66
N ALA A 109 18.94 3.84 1.30
CA ALA A 109 19.61 3.98 0.00
C ALA A 109 18.68 3.62 -1.16
N PHE A 110 17.90 2.54 -1.03
CA PHE A 110 16.88 2.18 -2.02
C PHE A 110 15.85 3.31 -2.20
N ARG A 111 15.29 3.85 -1.11
CA ARG A 111 14.38 5.00 -1.15
C ARG A 111 15.02 6.13 -1.95
N ASP A 112 16.18 6.60 -1.51
CA ASP A 112 16.86 7.77 -2.06
C ASP A 112 17.18 7.59 -3.56
N TYR A 113 17.76 6.46 -3.96
CA TYR A 113 18.03 6.18 -5.38
C TYR A 113 16.77 5.98 -6.22
N SER A 114 15.68 5.44 -5.66
CA SER A 114 14.43 5.30 -6.39
C SER A 114 13.73 6.64 -6.66
N PHE A 115 13.86 7.61 -5.75
CA PHE A 115 13.42 9.00 -6.01
C PHE A 115 14.23 9.62 -7.16
N ILE A 116 15.56 9.49 -7.12
CA ILE A 116 16.43 9.97 -8.21
C ILE A 116 16.09 9.30 -9.55
N ALA A 117 15.94 7.98 -9.56
CA ALA A 117 15.61 7.22 -10.77
C ALA A 117 14.29 7.67 -11.37
N SER A 118 13.25 7.81 -10.54
CA SER A 118 11.94 8.25 -10.99
C SER A 118 11.98 9.68 -11.54
N SER A 119 12.61 10.62 -10.82
CA SER A 119 12.81 11.99 -11.28
C SER A 119 13.56 12.05 -12.60
N TYR A 120 14.67 11.33 -12.73
CA TYR A 120 15.48 11.35 -13.95
C TYR A 120 14.72 10.78 -15.15
N LEU A 121 14.03 9.65 -14.99
CA LEU A 121 13.31 9.00 -16.10
C LEU A 121 12.09 9.81 -16.56
N LEU A 122 11.41 10.47 -15.62
CA LEU A 122 10.11 11.14 -15.84
C LEU A 122 10.19 12.66 -15.93
N GLU A 123 11.34 13.31 -15.73
CA GLU A 123 11.50 14.75 -15.92
C GLU A 123 11.06 15.24 -17.31
N PRO A 124 11.35 14.56 -18.45
CA PRO A 124 10.85 15.00 -19.75
C PRO A 124 9.33 14.87 -19.83
N CYS A 125 8.76 13.88 -19.14
CA CYS A 125 7.31 13.72 -19.06
C CYS A 125 6.65 14.86 -18.27
N TRP A 126 7.29 15.26 -17.18
CA TRP A 126 6.88 16.41 -16.38
C TRP A 126 7.02 17.71 -17.17
N GLU A 127 8.11 17.90 -17.91
CA GLU A 127 8.29 19.04 -18.80
C GLU A 127 7.17 19.13 -19.83
N HIS A 128 6.87 18.02 -20.50
CA HIS A 128 5.79 17.95 -21.48
C HIS A 128 4.44 18.28 -20.84
N TYR A 129 4.09 17.62 -19.73
CA TYR A 129 2.82 17.80 -19.02
C TYR A 129 2.65 19.22 -18.47
N SER A 130 3.71 19.83 -17.94
CA SER A 130 3.66 21.16 -17.33
C SER A 130 3.64 22.30 -18.35
N LYS A 131 4.11 22.07 -19.58
CA LYS A 131 4.18 23.09 -20.65
C LYS A 131 3.15 22.90 -21.77
N SER A 132 2.52 21.74 -21.89
CA SER A 132 1.62 21.40 -23.00
C SER A 132 0.16 21.21 -22.55
N ASP A 133 -0.77 21.66 -23.39
CA ASP A 133 -2.22 21.52 -23.15
C ASP A 133 -2.83 20.25 -23.77
N ASP A 134 -2.01 19.33 -24.31
CA ASP A 134 -2.50 18.12 -24.98
C ASP A 134 -2.95 17.00 -24.02
N GLY A 135 -2.73 17.19 -22.72
CA GLY A 135 -3.09 16.25 -21.67
C GLY A 135 -2.27 14.94 -21.68
N GLY A 136 -1.19 14.89 -22.47
CA GLY A 136 -0.26 13.78 -22.55
C GLY A 136 0.97 13.95 -21.66
N TYR A 137 1.85 12.96 -21.71
CA TYR A 137 3.12 12.95 -20.96
C TYR A 137 4.35 12.88 -21.87
N GLY A 138 4.21 12.80 -23.19
CA GLY A 138 5.37 12.54 -24.06
C GLY A 138 6.11 11.24 -23.73
N LEU A 139 7.40 11.17 -24.07
CA LEU A 139 8.28 10.03 -23.77
C LEU A 139 9.21 10.37 -22.60
N GLY A 140 9.44 9.37 -21.74
CA GLY A 140 10.48 9.46 -20.71
C GLY A 140 11.87 9.16 -21.26
N ARG A 141 12.90 9.23 -20.40
CA ARG A 141 14.25 8.77 -20.77
C ARG A 141 14.27 7.25 -20.83
N GLN A 142 14.78 6.68 -21.93
CA GLN A 142 14.73 5.23 -22.17
C GLN A 142 15.92 4.47 -21.56
N THR A 143 16.86 5.17 -20.93
CA THR A 143 18.04 4.60 -20.26
C THR A 143 18.18 5.23 -18.89
N LEU A 144 18.47 4.42 -17.87
CA LEU A 144 18.85 4.85 -16.54
C LEU A 144 20.38 4.74 -16.40
N PRO A 145 21.11 5.86 -16.19
CA PRO A 145 22.56 5.88 -16.10
C PRO A 145 23.11 5.00 -14.99
N LYS A 146 24.32 4.47 -15.17
CA LYS A 146 24.95 3.52 -14.26
C LYS A 146 25.06 4.02 -12.82
N CYS A 147 25.33 5.33 -12.63
CA CYS A 147 25.44 5.94 -11.30
C CYS A 147 24.13 5.93 -10.50
N ILE A 148 22.98 5.69 -11.16
CA ILE A 148 21.67 5.48 -10.53
C ILE A 148 21.28 4.01 -10.60
N ALA A 149 21.42 3.38 -11.76
CA ALA A 149 21.02 1.99 -12.01
C ALA A 149 21.75 0.99 -11.11
N GLY A 150 23.08 1.10 -11.00
CA GLY A 150 23.91 0.19 -10.20
C GLY A 150 23.53 0.15 -8.72
N PRO A 151 23.54 1.28 -7.98
CA PRO A 151 23.19 1.27 -6.57
C PRO A 151 21.72 0.91 -6.33
N LEU A 152 20.79 1.35 -7.20
CA LEU A 152 19.38 1.00 -7.08
C LEU A 152 19.14 -0.51 -7.22
N VAL A 153 19.69 -1.13 -8.28
CA VAL A 153 19.57 -2.57 -8.53
C VAL A 153 20.19 -3.36 -7.39
N LYS A 154 21.38 -2.97 -6.92
CA LYS A 154 22.03 -3.67 -5.81
C LYS A 154 21.20 -3.63 -4.52
N CYS A 155 20.62 -2.48 -4.17
CA CYS A 155 19.73 -2.40 -3.03
C CYS A 155 18.48 -3.28 -3.23
N ALA A 156 17.89 -3.24 -4.42
CA ALA A 156 16.70 -4.00 -4.77
C ALA A 156 16.92 -5.53 -4.66
N GLU A 157 18.08 -6.02 -5.12
CA GLU A 157 18.49 -7.42 -4.99
C GLU A 157 18.62 -7.85 -3.53
N ILE A 158 19.23 -7.00 -2.68
CA ILE A 158 19.38 -7.29 -1.24
C ILE A 158 18.00 -7.30 -0.54
N LEU A 159 17.13 -6.36 -0.90
CA LEU A 159 15.78 -6.21 -0.33
C LEU A 159 14.76 -7.19 -0.93
N ASP A 160 15.11 -7.92 -1.99
CA ASP A 160 14.25 -8.88 -2.69
C ASP A 160 12.95 -8.22 -3.22
N ILE A 161 13.09 -7.03 -3.80
CA ILE A 161 12.01 -6.25 -4.44
C ILE A 161 12.46 -5.73 -5.82
N PRO A 162 11.53 -5.35 -6.73
CA PRO A 162 11.89 -4.75 -8.00
C PRO A 162 12.71 -3.46 -7.86
N ALA A 163 13.65 -3.23 -8.78
CA ALA A 163 14.56 -2.07 -8.79
C ALA A 163 13.90 -0.79 -9.30
N PHE A 164 12.76 -0.43 -8.70
CA PHE A 164 12.01 0.78 -8.99
C PHE A 164 11.25 1.25 -7.75
N MET A 165 10.76 2.48 -7.75
CA MET A 165 10.03 3.05 -6.61
C MET A 165 8.92 2.12 -6.11
N SER A 166 9.03 1.69 -4.86
CA SER A 166 8.04 0.85 -4.18
C SER A 166 7.29 1.64 -3.11
N TYR A 167 6.05 1.23 -2.81
CA TYR A 167 5.23 1.85 -1.78
C TYR A 167 5.88 1.78 -0.39
N ALA A 168 6.28 0.58 0.05
CA ALA A 168 6.76 0.38 1.42
C ALA A 168 8.20 0.87 1.60
N ALA A 169 9.15 0.32 0.84
CA ALA A 169 10.57 0.60 1.01
C ALA A 169 11.03 1.96 0.45
N SER A 170 10.15 2.67 -0.27
CA SER A 170 10.44 4.00 -0.79
C SER A 170 9.31 4.99 -0.49
N TYR A 171 8.35 5.18 -1.40
CA TYR A 171 7.53 6.39 -1.49
C TYR A 171 6.70 6.70 -0.24
N ALA A 172 6.24 5.67 0.48
CA ALA A 172 5.40 5.82 1.68
C ALA A 172 6.08 5.36 2.97
N LEU A 173 6.11 4.05 3.25
CA LEU A 173 6.33 3.56 4.62
C LEU A 173 7.76 3.73 5.14
N TYR A 174 8.75 3.93 4.26
CA TYR A 174 10.13 4.24 4.64
C TYR A 174 10.53 5.71 4.34
N ASN A 175 9.56 6.56 4.02
CA ASN A 175 9.75 7.96 3.67
C ASN A 175 9.13 8.92 4.70
N TYR A 176 9.36 8.67 5.98
CA TYR A 176 8.90 9.59 7.02
C TYR A 176 9.77 9.57 8.27
N TRP A 177 9.64 10.61 9.07
CA TRP A 177 10.17 10.70 10.43
C TRP A 177 9.15 11.41 11.34
N LEU A 178 9.41 11.39 12.64
CA LEU A 178 8.58 12.02 13.67
C LEU A 178 9.27 13.24 14.27
N VAL A 179 8.58 14.39 14.33
CA VAL A 179 9.10 15.61 14.98
C VAL A 179 9.36 15.38 16.47
N HIS A 180 8.44 14.67 17.11
CA HIS A 180 8.43 14.28 18.51
C HIS A 180 8.33 12.75 18.60
N PRO A 181 9.46 12.01 18.50
CA PRO A 181 9.45 10.55 18.49
C PRO A 181 8.76 9.92 19.72
N GLU A 182 8.81 10.59 20.87
CA GLU A 182 8.17 10.14 22.11
C GLU A 182 6.64 10.14 22.07
N GLN A 183 6.03 10.87 21.12
CA GLN A 183 4.59 10.95 20.92
C GLN A 183 4.07 9.90 19.93
N GLY A 184 4.96 9.20 19.22
CA GLY A 184 4.58 8.18 18.24
C GLY A 184 3.76 8.74 17.07
N HIS A 185 2.86 7.90 16.54
CA HIS A 185 2.10 8.15 15.32
C HIS A 185 0.66 8.61 15.56
N ASP A 186 0.25 8.84 16.80
CA ASP A 186 -1.14 9.17 17.12
C ASP A 186 -1.55 10.52 16.52
N ASP A 187 -0.68 11.52 16.65
CA ASP A 187 -0.87 12.86 16.07
C ASP A 187 -0.35 12.91 14.62
N TYR A 188 -1.25 13.21 13.69
CA TYR A 188 -0.95 13.39 12.27
C TYR A 188 0.08 14.51 12.05
N ASP A 189 -0.01 15.61 12.82
CA ASP A 189 0.86 16.76 12.67
C ASP A 189 2.30 16.49 13.14
N ASN A 190 2.55 15.32 13.74
CA ASN A 190 3.87 14.84 14.13
C ASN A 190 4.65 14.22 12.96
N LEU A 191 3.99 13.87 11.86
CA LEU A 191 4.57 13.16 10.73
C LEU A 191 5.25 14.11 9.73
N ARG A 192 6.45 13.76 9.26
CA ARG A 192 7.19 14.54 8.24
C ARG A 192 7.78 13.62 7.17
N LEU A 193 7.81 14.08 5.93
CA LEU A 193 8.50 13.36 4.85
C LEU A 193 10.02 13.49 4.94
N ILE A 194 10.72 12.52 4.33
CA ILE A 194 12.18 12.58 4.14
C ILE A 194 12.51 13.05 2.72
N ARG A 195 11.73 12.65 1.72
CA ARG A 195 11.85 12.97 0.29
C ARG A 195 10.47 13.31 -0.29
N ALA A 196 10.44 14.21 -1.27
CA ALA A 196 9.24 14.64 -1.99
C ALA A 196 9.63 15.13 -3.39
N PHE A 197 8.65 15.28 -4.28
CA PHE A 197 8.84 15.82 -5.64
C PHE A 197 8.35 17.26 -5.80
N GLU A 198 7.29 17.67 -5.09
CA GLU A 198 6.56 18.89 -5.39
C GLU A 198 7.04 20.10 -4.56
N LYS A 199 6.60 20.19 -3.29
CA LYS A 199 6.71 21.43 -2.48
C LYS A 199 7.68 21.30 -1.31
N GLY A 200 8.92 20.92 -1.57
CA GLY A 200 10.05 21.18 -0.66
C GLY A 200 9.89 20.62 0.75
N LEU A 201 9.30 19.43 0.89
CA LEU A 201 9.00 18.80 2.19
C LEU A 201 8.02 19.58 3.08
N ASP A 202 7.28 20.58 2.56
CA ASP A 202 6.19 21.23 3.29
C ASP A 202 5.19 20.18 3.77
N PRO A 203 5.02 20.00 5.10
CA PRO A 203 4.12 18.98 5.64
C PRO A 203 2.64 19.23 5.29
N LYS A 204 2.29 20.43 4.80
CA LYS A 204 0.94 20.79 4.36
C LYS A 204 0.76 20.73 2.84
N SER A 205 1.78 20.29 2.11
CA SER A 205 1.66 20.04 0.68
C SER A 205 0.75 18.86 0.38
N SER A 206 0.12 18.84 -0.80
CA SER A 206 -0.77 17.76 -1.18
C SER A 206 -0.03 16.42 -1.33
N GLU A 207 1.23 16.43 -1.77
CA GLU A 207 2.07 15.22 -1.80
C GLU A 207 2.33 14.68 -0.38
N ALA A 208 2.70 15.56 0.56
CA ALA A 208 2.83 15.18 1.98
C ALA A 208 1.52 14.64 2.53
N GLY A 209 0.40 15.32 2.28
CA GLY A 209 -0.92 14.85 2.65
C GLY A 209 -1.24 13.46 2.13
N PHE A 210 -0.93 13.20 0.86
CA PHE A 210 -1.15 11.91 0.22
C PHE A 210 -0.34 10.79 0.90
N ILE A 211 0.95 11.02 1.11
CA ILE A 211 1.86 10.01 1.68
C ILE A 211 1.62 9.82 3.18
N LEU A 212 1.54 10.91 3.96
CA LEU A 212 1.41 10.87 5.41
C LEU A 212 0.07 10.28 5.86
N THR A 213 -1.01 10.45 5.09
CA THR A 213 -2.29 9.76 5.34
C THR A 213 -2.12 8.25 5.29
N HIS A 214 -1.34 7.72 4.33
CA HIS A 214 -1.06 6.28 4.27
C HIS A 214 -0.28 5.82 5.50
N ILE A 215 0.73 6.57 5.94
CA ILE A 215 1.51 6.22 7.15
C ILE A 215 0.61 6.24 8.39
N HIS A 216 -0.26 7.25 8.53
CA HIS A 216 -1.19 7.37 9.66
C HIS A 216 -2.23 6.25 9.69
N MET A 217 -2.67 5.77 8.52
CA MET A 217 -3.48 4.55 8.41
C MET A 217 -2.68 3.31 8.83
N VAL A 218 -1.48 3.13 8.28
CA VAL A 218 -0.67 1.92 8.48
C VAL A 218 -0.16 1.80 9.92
N ALA A 219 0.00 2.92 10.63
CA ALA A 219 0.32 2.94 12.08
C ALA A 219 -0.68 2.15 12.93
N GLN A 220 -1.93 2.01 12.47
CA GLN A 220 -3.01 1.34 13.20
C GLN A 220 -3.12 -0.17 12.89
N THR A 221 -2.18 -0.72 12.12
CA THR A 221 -2.27 -2.10 11.61
C THR A 221 -1.84 -3.17 12.61
N GLY A 222 -1.26 -2.79 13.76
CA GLY A 222 -0.89 -3.72 14.83
C GLY A 222 -2.06 -4.59 15.29
N GLY A 223 -3.24 -3.98 15.51
CA GLY A 223 -4.46 -4.69 15.87
C GLY A 223 -4.99 -5.62 14.77
N LEU A 224 -4.77 -5.29 13.49
CA LEU A 224 -5.13 -6.20 12.40
C LEU A 224 -4.27 -7.47 12.41
N ILE A 225 -2.97 -7.31 12.63
CA ILE A 225 -2.02 -8.42 12.67
C ILE A 225 -2.30 -9.33 13.86
N GLU A 226 -2.48 -8.75 15.05
CA GLU A 226 -2.82 -9.51 16.25
C GLU A 226 -4.14 -10.25 16.08
N GLY A 227 -5.20 -9.56 15.66
CA GLY A 227 -6.51 -10.16 15.47
C GLY A 227 -6.52 -11.26 14.39
N ALA A 228 -5.76 -11.11 13.31
CA ALA A 228 -5.65 -12.15 12.29
C ALA A 228 -5.00 -13.43 12.82
N VAL A 229 -3.90 -13.31 13.57
CA VAL A 229 -3.18 -14.49 14.13
C VAL A 229 -4.00 -15.17 15.23
N ASP A 230 -4.70 -14.38 16.04
CA ASP A 230 -5.57 -14.90 17.09
C ASP A 230 -6.82 -15.58 16.52
N LEU A 231 -7.39 -15.04 15.43
CA LEU A 231 -8.50 -15.67 14.73
C LEU A 231 -8.09 -17.03 14.12
N LEU A 232 -6.91 -17.10 13.49
CA LEU A 232 -6.37 -18.37 12.98
C LEU A 232 -6.22 -19.40 14.10
N THR A 233 -5.69 -18.96 15.25
CA THR A 233 -5.52 -19.82 16.43
C THR A 233 -6.86 -20.26 17.03
N ALA A 234 -7.85 -19.37 17.09
CA ALA A 234 -9.19 -19.70 17.57
C ALA A 234 -9.84 -20.75 16.66
N ALA A 235 -9.64 -20.64 15.34
CA ALA A 235 -10.17 -21.59 14.37
C ALA A 235 -9.57 -23.01 14.50
N GLU A 236 -8.35 -23.16 15.03
CA GLU A 236 -7.71 -24.45 15.32
C GLU A 236 -8.35 -25.19 16.52
N LYS A 237 -9.11 -24.50 17.38
CA LYS A 237 -9.65 -25.08 18.62
C LYS A 237 -10.74 -26.12 18.33
N THR A 238 -10.77 -27.17 19.13
CA THR A 238 -11.79 -28.23 19.05
C THR A 238 -13.02 -27.96 19.91
N ASP A 239 -12.87 -27.19 21.00
CA ASP A 239 -14.00 -26.79 21.84
C ASP A 239 -14.78 -25.65 21.16
N THR A 240 -16.04 -25.91 20.82
CA THR A 240 -16.87 -24.97 20.06
C THR A 240 -17.11 -23.66 20.80
N ALA A 241 -17.31 -23.69 22.13
CA ALA A 241 -17.63 -22.49 22.90
C ALA A 241 -16.40 -21.56 23.00
N THR A 242 -15.23 -22.11 23.33
CA THR A 242 -13.96 -21.38 23.34
C THR A 242 -13.60 -20.87 21.95
N LYS A 243 -13.72 -21.72 20.91
CA LYS A 243 -13.48 -21.36 19.52
C LYS A 243 -14.29 -20.12 19.09
N ILE A 244 -15.59 -20.12 19.38
CA ILE A 244 -16.47 -18.99 19.05
C ILE A 244 -16.09 -17.74 19.86
N ALA A 245 -15.88 -17.88 21.17
CA ALA A 245 -15.57 -16.73 22.04
C ALA A 245 -14.26 -16.04 21.64
N GLU A 246 -13.19 -16.82 21.41
CA GLU A 246 -11.88 -16.29 20.97
C GLU A 246 -11.96 -15.68 19.55
N ALA A 247 -12.71 -16.29 18.64
CA ALA A 247 -12.91 -15.75 17.30
C ALA A 247 -13.65 -14.40 17.32
N LYS A 248 -14.68 -14.26 18.17
CA LYS A 248 -15.39 -12.99 18.35
C LYS A 248 -14.46 -11.89 18.88
N ALA A 249 -13.64 -12.20 19.89
CA ALA A 249 -12.67 -11.25 20.43
C ALA A 249 -11.65 -10.81 19.36
N SER A 250 -11.16 -11.78 18.56
CA SER A 250 -10.22 -11.52 17.47
C SER A 250 -10.82 -10.63 16.38
N LEU A 251 -12.07 -10.88 15.98
CA LEU A 251 -12.79 -10.05 15.02
C LEU A 251 -13.03 -8.64 15.54
N GLU A 252 -13.42 -8.45 16.80
CA GLU A 252 -13.58 -7.11 17.38
C GLU A 252 -12.27 -6.32 17.40
N LEU A 253 -11.12 -6.98 17.63
CA LEU A 253 -9.82 -6.32 17.52
C LEU A 253 -9.55 -5.80 16.08
N ILE A 254 -9.85 -6.62 15.07
CA ILE A 254 -9.72 -6.23 13.65
C ILE A 254 -10.68 -5.09 13.31
N LEU A 255 -11.94 -5.19 13.76
CA LEU A 255 -12.98 -4.18 13.50
C LEU A 255 -12.61 -2.83 14.11
N ASN A 256 -12.11 -2.82 15.35
CA ASN A 256 -11.65 -1.59 16.01
C ASN A 256 -10.50 -0.93 15.24
N ALA A 257 -9.50 -1.71 14.82
CA ALA A 257 -8.40 -1.19 14.01
C ALA A 257 -8.90 -0.64 12.66
N MET A 258 -9.79 -1.36 11.96
CA MET A 258 -10.36 -0.89 10.70
C MET A 258 -11.19 0.38 10.83
N GLN A 259 -11.92 0.54 11.93
CA GLN A 259 -12.67 1.76 12.20
C GLN A 259 -11.75 2.98 12.28
N ILE A 260 -10.60 2.87 12.96
CA ILE A 260 -9.62 3.95 13.07
C ILE A 260 -8.93 4.19 11.72
N ILE A 261 -8.54 3.13 11.01
CA ILE A 261 -7.94 3.22 9.68
C ILE A 261 -8.85 3.96 8.70
N GLU A 262 -10.15 3.64 8.67
CA GLU A 262 -11.10 4.33 7.80
C GLU A 262 -11.31 5.80 8.19
N THR A 263 -11.28 6.12 9.48
CA THR A 263 -11.31 7.50 9.96
C THR A 263 -10.07 8.28 9.49
N ASN A 264 -8.88 7.68 9.59
CA ASN A 264 -7.64 8.29 9.11
C ASN A 264 -7.66 8.46 7.58
N MET A 265 -8.17 7.45 6.85
CA MET A 265 -8.33 7.50 5.40
C MET A 265 -9.21 8.68 4.94
N GLU A 266 -10.26 9.03 5.71
CA GLU A 266 -11.13 10.18 5.41
C GLU A 266 -10.38 11.52 5.48
N GLY A 267 -9.30 11.59 6.28
CA GLY A 267 -8.42 12.76 6.39
C GLY A 267 -7.76 13.15 5.06
N MET A 268 -7.66 12.22 4.10
CA MET A 268 -7.11 12.45 2.76
C MET A 268 -7.70 13.70 2.09
N TRP A 269 -9.02 13.91 2.19
CA TRP A 269 -9.69 15.05 1.55
C TRP A 269 -9.25 16.42 2.06
N SER A 270 -8.85 16.49 3.34
CA SER A 270 -8.34 17.71 3.96
C SER A 270 -6.83 17.89 3.80
N GLN A 271 -6.09 16.78 3.71
CA GLN A 271 -4.63 16.81 3.73
C GLN A 271 -4.03 16.86 2.32
N SER A 272 -4.69 16.28 1.32
CA SER A 272 -4.27 16.32 -0.07
C SER A 272 -5.41 16.84 -0.95
N LEU A 273 -5.12 17.80 -1.83
CA LEU A 273 -6.14 18.34 -2.72
C LEU A 273 -6.20 17.53 -4.03
N PRO A 274 -7.39 17.11 -4.51
CA PRO A 274 -7.51 16.34 -5.76
C PRO A 274 -6.85 17.01 -6.97
N LYS A 275 -6.98 18.34 -7.07
CA LYS A 275 -6.42 19.13 -8.17
C LYS A 275 -4.89 19.14 -8.21
N ASP A 276 -4.23 18.93 -7.08
CA ASP A 276 -2.77 18.98 -6.96
C ASP A 276 -2.14 17.61 -7.28
N TYR A 277 -2.93 16.52 -7.28
CA TYR A 277 -2.44 15.16 -7.48
C TYR A 277 -1.68 15.00 -8.79
N MET A 278 -2.11 15.67 -9.87
CA MET A 278 -1.45 15.56 -11.16
C MET A 278 -0.02 16.10 -11.18
N THR A 279 0.34 17.00 -10.26
CA THR A 279 1.67 17.59 -10.20
C THR A 279 2.73 16.54 -9.85
N TYR A 280 2.51 15.79 -8.77
CA TYR A 280 3.46 14.75 -8.33
C TYR A 280 3.17 13.36 -8.93
N ARG A 281 1.95 13.11 -9.43
CA ARG A 281 1.60 11.83 -10.06
C ARG A 281 2.54 11.44 -11.19
N THR A 282 3.07 12.42 -11.93
CA THR A 282 4.01 12.17 -13.03
C THR A 282 5.21 11.36 -12.57
N PHE A 283 5.73 11.61 -11.35
CA PHE A 283 6.94 11.00 -10.82
C PHE A 283 6.72 9.65 -10.13
N ILE A 284 5.50 9.13 -10.12
CA ILE A 284 5.19 7.82 -9.54
C ILE A 284 4.71 6.80 -10.57
N TYR A 285 4.72 7.17 -11.85
CA TYR A 285 4.49 6.22 -12.95
C TYR A 285 5.61 5.18 -13.05
N GLY A 286 5.22 3.97 -13.41
CA GLY A 286 6.16 2.91 -13.75
C GLY A 286 6.74 3.03 -15.15
N ILE A 287 7.58 2.06 -15.46
CA ILE A 287 8.21 1.85 -16.77
C ILE A 287 7.61 0.64 -17.52
N THR A 288 6.48 0.11 -17.06
CA THR A 288 5.73 -0.98 -17.71
C THR A 288 4.27 -0.58 -17.93
N LYS A 289 3.71 -0.98 -19.07
CA LYS A 289 2.33 -0.66 -19.47
C LYS A 289 2.01 0.85 -19.39
N GLN A 290 3.00 1.66 -19.74
CA GLN A 290 2.89 3.11 -19.86
C GLN A 290 3.29 3.56 -21.26
N SER A 291 2.58 4.53 -21.81
CA SER A 291 2.89 5.12 -23.12
C SER A 291 4.24 5.85 -23.13
N MET A 292 4.73 6.27 -21.96
CA MET A 292 6.01 6.97 -21.77
C MET A 292 7.24 6.06 -22.02
N PHE A 293 7.07 4.74 -21.89
CA PHE A 293 8.13 3.72 -21.99
C PHE A 293 7.63 2.51 -22.79
N PRO A 294 7.38 2.67 -24.10
CA PRO A 294 6.81 1.60 -24.93
C PRO A 294 7.70 0.36 -24.99
N ASP A 295 9.02 0.55 -24.91
CA ASP A 295 10.03 -0.50 -25.02
C ASP A 295 10.73 -0.83 -23.69
N GLY A 296 10.21 -0.30 -22.57
CA GLY A 296 10.84 -0.40 -21.24
C GLY A 296 12.02 0.56 -21.08
N VAL A 297 12.84 0.34 -20.05
CA VAL A 297 14.03 1.17 -19.77
C VAL A 297 15.27 0.30 -19.63
N VAL A 298 16.36 0.68 -20.30
CA VAL A 298 17.67 0.04 -20.13
C VAL A 298 18.32 0.55 -18.85
N TYR A 299 18.77 -0.35 -17.99
CA TYR A 299 19.51 -0.01 -16.77
C TYR A 299 20.98 -0.23 -17.08
N GLU A 300 21.74 0.87 -17.28
CA GLU A 300 23.10 0.79 -17.81
C GLU A 300 24.02 -0.10 -16.95
N GLY A 301 24.60 -1.12 -17.58
CA GLY A 301 25.48 -2.10 -16.95
C GLY A 301 24.76 -3.12 -16.08
N GLN A 302 23.43 -3.18 -16.12
CA GLN A 302 22.60 -4.14 -15.38
C GLN A 302 21.76 -4.98 -16.36
N TYR A 303 21.34 -6.18 -15.95
CA TYR A 303 20.45 -7.05 -16.74
C TYR A 303 20.89 -7.30 -18.20
N ASP A 304 22.20 -7.42 -18.44
CA ASP A 304 22.80 -7.50 -19.79
C ASP A 304 22.38 -6.34 -20.73
N ASP A 305 22.13 -5.15 -20.18
CA ASP A 305 21.60 -3.97 -20.89
C ASP A 305 20.26 -4.22 -21.61
N LYS A 306 19.51 -5.24 -21.18
CA LYS A 306 18.16 -5.49 -21.70
C LYS A 306 17.15 -4.56 -21.03
N PRO A 307 16.15 -4.03 -21.77
CA PRO A 307 15.11 -3.21 -21.18
C PRO A 307 14.32 -3.94 -20.08
N GLN A 308 14.06 -3.23 -18.99
CA GLN A 308 13.30 -3.69 -17.84
C GLN A 308 11.91 -3.06 -17.80
N PHE A 309 10.98 -3.75 -17.14
CA PHE A 309 9.55 -3.42 -17.12
C PHE A 309 9.00 -3.49 -15.69
N PHE A 310 9.20 -2.42 -14.92
CA PHE A 310 8.69 -2.31 -13.55
C PHE A 310 7.43 -1.42 -13.46
N ARG A 311 6.47 -1.86 -12.66
CA ARG A 311 5.30 -1.08 -12.26
C ARG A 311 5.71 0.10 -11.39
N GLY A 312 4.94 1.17 -11.48
CA GLY A 312 5.08 2.35 -10.64
C GLY A 312 4.45 2.13 -9.29
N GLU A 313 4.56 3.16 -8.46
CA GLU A 313 3.96 3.16 -7.13
C GLU A 313 2.44 3.03 -7.25
N SER A 314 1.85 2.23 -6.36
CA SER A 314 0.42 2.10 -6.24
C SER A 314 0.04 1.76 -4.80
N GLY A 315 -1.03 2.37 -4.31
CA GLY A 315 -1.68 1.94 -3.07
C GLY A 315 -2.13 0.47 -3.08
N ALA A 316 -2.20 -0.20 -4.23
CA ALA A 316 -2.39 -1.66 -4.31
C ALA A 316 -1.20 -2.47 -3.71
N ASN A 317 -0.03 -1.85 -3.52
CA ASN A 317 1.12 -2.44 -2.85
C ASN A 317 1.02 -2.42 -1.32
N ASP A 318 0.06 -1.69 -0.75
CA ASP A 318 -0.27 -1.77 0.67
C ASP A 318 -0.68 -3.20 1.08
N ALA A 319 -0.62 -3.51 2.39
CA ALA A 319 -0.87 -4.83 2.96
C ALA A 319 -2.13 -4.94 3.84
N ILE A 320 -2.85 -3.84 4.11
CA ILE A 320 -4.09 -3.80 4.91
C ILE A 320 -5.17 -4.67 4.24
N ILE A 321 -5.59 -4.32 3.03
CA ILE A 321 -6.66 -5.04 2.33
C ILE A 321 -6.26 -6.47 1.96
N PRO A 322 -5.03 -6.76 1.48
CA PRO A 322 -4.59 -8.14 1.28
C PRO A 322 -4.66 -9.01 2.54
N LEU A 323 -4.32 -8.48 3.73
CA LEU A 323 -4.47 -9.21 4.98
C LEU A 323 -5.93 -9.61 5.22
N LEU A 324 -6.83 -8.64 5.05
CA LEU A 324 -8.26 -8.85 5.24
C LEU A 324 -8.85 -9.78 4.18
N ASP A 325 -8.45 -9.66 2.92
CA ASP A 325 -8.84 -10.60 1.87
C ASP A 325 -8.41 -12.02 2.17
N HIS A 326 -7.22 -12.20 2.74
CA HIS A 326 -6.68 -13.51 3.06
C HIS A 326 -7.35 -14.14 4.28
N ILE A 327 -7.53 -13.39 5.37
CA ILE A 327 -8.20 -13.93 6.56
C ILE A 327 -9.70 -14.16 6.36
N CYS A 328 -10.36 -13.33 5.54
CA CYS A 328 -11.77 -13.50 5.16
C CYS A 328 -11.95 -14.44 3.96
N GLU A 329 -10.86 -14.96 3.37
CA GLU A 329 -10.91 -15.81 2.17
C GLU A 329 -11.78 -15.23 1.04
N VAL A 330 -11.59 -13.95 0.72
CA VAL A 330 -12.34 -13.24 -0.34
C VAL A 330 -12.03 -13.87 -1.71
N PRO A 331 -13.03 -14.40 -2.43
CA PRO A 331 -12.80 -15.11 -3.69
C PRO A 331 -12.58 -14.12 -4.84
N MET A 332 -11.33 -13.77 -5.09
CA MET A 332 -11.00 -12.91 -6.24
C MET A 332 -11.23 -13.65 -7.57
N PRO A 333 -11.89 -13.02 -8.56
CA PRO A 333 -12.16 -13.66 -9.84
C PRO A 333 -10.87 -13.91 -10.61
N LYS A 334 -10.74 -15.05 -11.30
CA LYS A 334 -9.56 -15.33 -12.13
C LYS A 334 -9.69 -14.60 -13.46
N ASN A 335 -8.94 -13.50 -13.63
CA ASN A 335 -8.91 -12.71 -14.85
C ASN A 335 -7.59 -11.90 -14.90
N PRO A 336 -7.27 -11.24 -16.02
CA PRO A 336 -6.06 -10.43 -16.15
C PRO A 336 -5.92 -9.30 -15.13
N LEU A 337 -7.04 -8.88 -14.50
CA LEU A 337 -6.96 -7.91 -13.42
C LEU A 337 -6.36 -8.60 -12.19
N THR A 338 -6.88 -9.75 -11.77
CA THR A 338 -6.31 -10.45 -10.62
C THR A 338 -4.85 -10.88 -10.82
N ASP A 339 -4.37 -11.07 -12.06
CA ASP A 339 -2.95 -11.31 -12.33
C ASP A 339 -2.06 -10.12 -11.92
N ILE A 340 -2.50 -8.88 -12.17
CA ILE A 340 -1.79 -7.68 -11.72
C ILE A 340 -1.75 -7.60 -10.18
N LEU A 341 -2.76 -8.12 -9.46
CA LEU A 341 -2.76 -8.15 -7.98
C LEU A 341 -1.68 -9.09 -7.47
N ILE A 342 -1.47 -10.18 -8.20
CA ILE A 342 -0.42 -11.16 -7.91
C ILE A 342 0.95 -10.52 -8.17
N GLU A 343 1.14 -9.83 -9.28
CA GLU A 343 2.39 -9.11 -9.57
C GLU A 343 2.71 -8.05 -8.52
N PHE A 344 1.71 -7.30 -8.03
CA PHE A 344 1.91 -6.31 -6.96
C PHE A 344 2.39 -6.91 -5.63
N ARG A 345 2.33 -8.25 -5.45
CA ARG A 345 2.90 -8.92 -4.28
C ARG A 345 4.41 -8.79 -4.25
N GLU A 346 5.07 -8.84 -5.40
CA GLU A 346 6.53 -8.79 -5.49
C GLU A 346 7.10 -7.44 -5.00
N TYR A 347 6.30 -6.38 -5.00
CA TYR A 347 6.68 -5.04 -4.54
C TYR A 347 6.57 -4.85 -3.02
N ARG A 348 6.01 -5.82 -2.29
CA ARG A 348 5.96 -5.76 -0.82
C ARG A 348 7.28 -6.24 -0.23
N PRO A 349 7.70 -5.69 0.92
CA PRO A 349 8.85 -6.20 1.67
C PRO A 349 8.69 -7.70 1.94
N LYS A 350 9.81 -8.42 1.92
CA LYS A 350 9.83 -9.87 2.10
C LYS A 350 9.11 -10.34 3.38
N PRO A 351 9.26 -9.70 4.55
CA PRO A 351 8.49 -10.07 5.74
C PRO A 351 6.98 -9.96 5.55
N HIS A 352 6.50 -8.91 4.86
CA HIS A 352 5.08 -8.72 4.57
C HIS A 352 4.56 -9.83 3.64
N ARG A 353 5.33 -10.18 2.59
CA ARG A 353 4.97 -11.27 1.66
C ARG A 353 4.86 -12.60 2.40
N ALA A 354 5.82 -12.91 3.26
CA ALA A 354 5.83 -14.14 4.06
C ALA A 354 4.63 -14.20 5.01
N PHE A 355 4.33 -13.12 5.71
CA PHE A 355 3.19 -13.04 6.63
C PHE A 355 1.84 -13.18 5.92
N LEU A 356 1.62 -12.45 4.82
CA LEU A 356 0.39 -12.55 4.03
C LEU A 356 0.21 -13.96 3.44
N LYS A 357 1.30 -14.59 2.98
CA LYS A 357 1.28 -15.98 2.49
C LYS A 357 0.86 -16.95 3.61
N TYR A 358 1.44 -16.81 4.81
CA TYR A 358 1.09 -17.60 5.98
C TYR A 358 -0.40 -17.45 6.33
N VAL A 359 -0.91 -16.22 6.43
CA VAL A 359 -2.32 -15.97 6.77
C VAL A 359 -3.24 -16.61 5.73
N ARG A 360 -2.95 -16.41 4.44
CA ARG A 360 -3.75 -16.99 3.34
C ARG A 360 -3.81 -18.51 3.39
N GLU A 361 -2.67 -19.16 3.57
CA GLU A 361 -2.57 -20.63 3.56
C GLU A 361 -3.22 -21.22 4.81
N THR A 362 -2.95 -20.63 5.98
CA THR A 362 -3.50 -21.10 7.26
C THR A 362 -5.01 -20.89 7.33
N ALA A 363 -5.52 -19.75 6.82
CA ALA A 363 -6.96 -19.46 6.84
C ALA A 363 -7.77 -20.54 6.11
N VAL A 364 -7.27 -20.96 4.93
CA VAL A 364 -7.86 -22.05 4.14
C VAL A 364 -7.72 -23.39 4.87
N GLU A 365 -6.55 -23.67 5.45
CA GLU A 365 -6.28 -24.93 6.16
C GLU A 365 -7.22 -25.14 7.36
N VAL A 366 -7.44 -24.08 8.15
CA VAL A 366 -8.31 -24.13 9.35
C VAL A 366 -9.78 -23.81 9.04
N GLY A 367 -10.10 -23.53 7.78
CA GLY A 367 -11.45 -23.27 7.28
C GLY A 367 -12.12 -22.05 7.91
N VAL A 368 -11.42 -20.91 7.99
CA VAL A 368 -11.90 -19.69 8.66
C VAL A 368 -13.26 -19.25 8.13
N ARG A 369 -13.40 -19.11 6.81
CA ARG A 369 -14.63 -18.63 6.18
C ARG A 369 -15.80 -19.55 6.46
N ASP A 370 -15.60 -20.85 6.32
CA ASP A 370 -16.65 -21.84 6.59
C ASP A 370 -17.06 -21.83 8.06
N PHE A 371 -16.10 -21.72 8.97
CA PHE A 371 -16.34 -21.56 10.40
C PHE A 371 -17.14 -20.29 10.73
N LEU A 372 -16.70 -19.12 10.24
CA LEU A 372 -17.38 -17.84 10.48
C LEU A 372 -18.79 -17.79 9.88
N THR A 373 -19.03 -18.54 8.80
CA THR A 373 -20.33 -18.58 8.11
C THR A 373 -21.29 -19.61 8.70
N LYS A 374 -20.81 -20.82 9.02
CA LYS A 374 -21.66 -22.01 9.26
C LYS A 374 -21.56 -22.55 10.69
N SER A 375 -21.00 -21.79 11.64
CA SER A 375 -20.88 -22.20 13.05
C SER A 375 -22.22 -22.39 13.77
N GLY A 376 -23.32 -21.84 13.24
CA GLY A 376 -24.62 -21.76 13.93
C GLY A 376 -24.73 -20.60 14.92
N ASP A 377 -23.65 -19.84 15.16
CA ASP A 377 -23.68 -18.59 15.92
C ASP A 377 -23.85 -17.41 14.97
N LEU A 378 -25.06 -16.85 14.91
CA LEU A 378 -25.39 -15.70 14.08
C LEU A 378 -24.61 -14.44 14.46
N GLY A 379 -24.16 -14.32 15.72
CA GLY A 379 -23.37 -13.17 16.16
C GLY A 379 -21.96 -13.21 15.55
N LEU A 380 -21.40 -14.40 15.37
CA LEU A 380 -20.13 -14.58 14.66
C LEU A 380 -20.28 -14.21 13.17
N ALA A 381 -21.38 -14.61 12.53
CA ALA A 381 -21.67 -14.23 11.15
C ALA A 381 -21.88 -12.71 10.99
N VAL A 382 -22.49 -12.05 11.98
CA VAL A 382 -22.63 -10.57 12.02
C VAL A 382 -21.26 -9.90 12.05
N LEU A 383 -20.35 -10.33 12.93
CA LEU A 383 -18.99 -9.77 13.01
C LEU A 383 -18.21 -9.98 11.72
N TYR A 384 -18.37 -11.15 11.10
CA TYR A 384 -17.76 -11.42 9.82
C TYR A 384 -18.31 -10.51 8.70
N LEU A 385 -19.63 -10.30 8.64
CA LEU A 385 -20.24 -9.36 7.70
C LEU A 385 -19.81 -7.91 7.96
N ARG A 386 -19.64 -7.49 9.22
CA ARG A 386 -19.08 -6.17 9.57
C ARG A 386 -17.66 -6.02 9.00
N LEU A 387 -16.83 -7.06 9.12
CA LEU A 387 -15.46 -7.02 8.60
C LEU A 387 -15.44 -6.96 7.08
N LEU A 388 -16.28 -7.74 6.40
CA LEU A 388 -16.46 -7.66 4.95
C LEU A 388 -16.97 -6.29 4.50
N ASP A 389 -17.86 -5.67 5.29
CA ASP A 389 -18.33 -4.31 5.01
C ASP A 389 -17.20 -3.29 5.12
N HIS A 390 -16.27 -3.42 6.07
CA HIS A 390 -15.05 -2.58 6.11
C HIS A 390 -14.17 -2.75 4.86
N ILE A 391 -13.96 -3.98 4.39
CA ILE A 391 -13.22 -4.22 3.12
C ILE A 391 -13.93 -3.51 1.95
N ARG A 392 -15.25 -3.68 1.84
CA ARG A 392 -16.08 -3.01 0.82
C ARG A 392 -16.01 -1.48 0.97
N SER A 393 -16.10 -0.96 2.19
CA SER A 393 -16.14 0.46 2.51
C SER A 393 -14.80 1.15 2.18
N PHE A 394 -13.69 0.53 2.56
CA PHE A 394 -12.35 0.97 2.19
C PHE A 394 -12.17 1.04 0.67
N ARG A 395 -12.50 -0.04 -0.05
CA ARG A 395 -12.42 -0.07 -1.52
C ARG A 395 -13.34 0.96 -2.17
N TRP A 396 -14.52 1.20 -1.58
CA TRP A 396 -15.44 2.21 -2.09
C TRP A 396 -14.86 3.62 -1.94
N ARG A 397 -14.26 3.95 -0.78
CA ARG A 397 -13.56 5.23 -0.60
C ARG A 397 -12.40 5.38 -1.58
N HIS A 398 -11.62 4.32 -1.80
CA HIS A 398 -10.56 4.35 -2.81
C HIS A 398 -11.10 4.55 -4.23
N TRP A 399 -12.27 4.01 -4.57
CA TRP A 399 -12.95 4.29 -5.84
C TRP A 399 -13.36 5.75 -5.95
N MET A 400 -13.86 6.35 -4.87
CA MET A 400 -14.17 7.78 -4.82
C MET A 400 -12.90 8.63 -5.01
N PHE A 401 -11.79 8.30 -4.35
CA PHE A 401 -10.51 8.97 -4.60
C PHE A 401 -10.08 8.84 -6.06
N THR A 402 -10.13 7.64 -6.63
CA THR A 402 -9.79 7.41 -8.06
C THR A 402 -10.61 8.32 -8.98
N ARG A 403 -11.90 8.46 -8.69
CA ARG A 403 -12.79 9.33 -9.46
C ARG A 403 -12.38 10.80 -9.37
N GLU A 404 -12.22 11.29 -8.14
CA GLU A 404 -11.98 12.70 -7.86
C GLU A 404 -10.55 13.14 -8.22
N TYR A 405 -9.55 12.32 -7.97
CA TYR A 405 -8.14 12.65 -8.16
C TYR A 405 -7.64 12.34 -9.57
N ILE A 406 -8.23 11.36 -10.27
CA ILE A 406 -7.69 10.86 -11.55
C ILE A 406 -8.70 11.02 -12.68
N ILE A 407 -9.85 10.37 -12.59
CA ILE A 407 -10.78 10.25 -13.72
C ILE A 407 -11.30 11.62 -14.19
N LYS A 408 -11.48 12.57 -13.26
CA LYS A 408 -11.89 13.95 -13.57
C LYS A 408 -10.80 14.81 -14.19
N HIS A 409 -9.53 14.44 -14.02
CA HIS A 409 -8.38 15.28 -14.38
C HIS A 409 -7.60 14.76 -15.58
N THR A 410 -7.79 13.50 -16.00
CA THR A 410 -7.08 12.94 -17.15
C THR A 410 -7.86 11.87 -17.89
N LEU A 411 -7.60 11.78 -19.21
CA LEU A 411 -8.06 10.70 -20.08
C LEU A 411 -7.04 9.56 -20.20
N HIS A 412 -5.84 9.70 -19.63
CA HIS A 412 -4.82 8.64 -19.65
C HIS A 412 -5.42 7.33 -19.11
N PRO A 413 -5.30 6.20 -19.83
CA PRO A 413 -6.10 5.01 -19.55
C PRO A 413 -5.60 4.18 -18.37
N THR A 414 -4.34 4.35 -17.98
CA THR A 414 -3.68 3.52 -16.96
C THR A 414 -3.36 4.30 -15.69
N ALA A 415 -3.42 3.60 -14.55
CA ALA A 415 -2.91 4.07 -13.28
C ALA A 415 -1.37 4.05 -13.29
N THR A 416 -0.76 4.61 -12.25
CA THR A 416 0.70 4.69 -12.07
C THR A 416 1.38 3.31 -12.09
N GLY A 417 0.77 2.33 -11.44
CA GLY A 417 1.18 0.92 -11.48
C GLY A 417 0.83 0.16 -12.78
N GLY A 418 0.25 0.82 -13.79
CA GLY A 418 -0.06 0.24 -15.10
C GLY A 418 -1.36 -0.56 -15.18
N SER A 419 -2.24 -0.49 -14.18
CA SER A 419 -3.57 -1.12 -14.21
C SER A 419 -4.60 -0.24 -14.93
N PRO A 420 -5.64 -0.83 -15.56
CA PRO A 420 -6.74 -0.05 -16.15
C PRO A 420 -7.56 0.68 -15.08
N ILE A 421 -7.66 2.00 -15.15
CA ILE A 421 -8.25 2.82 -14.06
C ILE A 421 -9.72 2.48 -13.79
N ILE A 422 -10.52 2.25 -14.85
CA ILE A 422 -11.98 2.14 -14.72
C ILE A 422 -12.43 0.77 -14.22
N THR A 423 -11.75 -0.32 -14.61
CA THR A 423 -12.25 -1.68 -14.40
C THR A 423 -11.56 -2.41 -13.25
N TRP A 424 -10.37 -1.96 -12.85
CA TRP A 424 -9.53 -2.60 -11.84
C TRP A 424 -10.18 -2.75 -10.46
N LEU A 425 -10.48 -1.61 -9.83
CA LEU A 425 -11.00 -1.58 -8.47
C LEU A 425 -12.46 -2.07 -8.39
N PRO A 426 -13.33 -1.76 -9.38
CA PRO A 426 -14.68 -2.30 -9.39
C PRO A 426 -14.76 -3.83 -9.44
N ASN A 427 -13.82 -4.51 -10.11
CA ASN A 427 -13.71 -5.97 -10.09
C ASN A 427 -13.55 -6.52 -8.67
N GLN A 428 -12.71 -5.86 -7.85
CA GLN A 428 -12.47 -6.26 -6.46
C GLN A 428 -13.63 -5.89 -5.53
N LEU A 429 -14.30 -4.76 -5.79
CA LEU A 429 -15.52 -4.37 -5.07
C LEU A 429 -16.66 -5.37 -5.28
N GLY A 430 -16.84 -5.85 -6.52
CA GLY A 430 -17.82 -6.89 -6.84
C GLY A 430 -17.59 -8.15 -6.01
N ALA A 431 -16.35 -8.65 -6.00
CA ALA A 431 -15.99 -9.90 -5.30
C ALA A 431 -16.32 -9.89 -3.80
N VAL A 432 -16.09 -8.78 -3.09
CA VAL A 432 -16.43 -8.69 -1.66
C VAL A 432 -17.94 -8.58 -1.45
N MET A 433 -18.66 -7.84 -2.30
CA MET A 433 -20.13 -7.74 -2.20
C MET A 433 -20.82 -9.08 -2.49
N ASP A 434 -20.31 -9.85 -3.46
CA ASP A 434 -20.79 -11.21 -3.74
C ASP A 434 -20.57 -12.13 -2.54
N LEU A 435 -19.39 -12.05 -1.91
CA LEU A 435 -19.12 -12.80 -0.69
C LEU A 435 -20.07 -12.43 0.47
N MET A 436 -20.39 -11.14 0.66
CA MET A 436 -21.34 -10.72 1.69
C MET A 436 -22.72 -11.35 1.48
N GLU A 437 -23.20 -11.43 0.24
CA GLU A 437 -24.45 -12.12 -0.08
C GLU A 437 -24.37 -13.63 0.22
N GLU A 438 -23.24 -14.27 -0.12
CA GLU A 438 -23.00 -15.69 0.15
C GLU A 438 -22.98 -15.99 1.66
N VAL A 439 -22.33 -15.13 2.46
CA VAL A 439 -22.27 -15.28 3.93
C VAL A 439 -23.64 -15.07 4.56
N ALA A 440 -24.40 -14.05 4.12
CA ALA A 440 -25.75 -13.81 4.63
C ALA A 440 -26.68 -15.01 4.37
N LYS A 441 -26.60 -15.61 3.18
CA LYS A 441 -27.37 -16.81 2.83
C LYS A 441 -26.87 -18.05 3.59
N GLY A 442 -25.56 -18.28 3.58
CA GLY A 442 -24.94 -19.47 4.16
C GLY A 442 -25.02 -19.57 5.68
N SER A 443 -25.15 -18.44 6.38
CA SER A 443 -25.35 -18.37 7.83
C SER A 443 -26.82 -18.47 8.26
N GLY A 444 -27.77 -18.33 7.34
CA GLY A 444 -29.19 -18.21 7.64
C GLY A 444 -29.65 -16.80 8.02
N LEU A 445 -28.74 -15.81 8.09
CA LEU A 445 -29.09 -14.41 8.35
C LEU A 445 -30.06 -13.84 7.30
N TRP A 446 -29.93 -14.25 6.05
CA TRP A 446 -30.79 -13.77 4.95
C TRP A 446 -32.28 -14.01 5.21
N ALA A 447 -32.65 -15.19 5.71
CA ALA A 447 -34.05 -15.51 6.04
C ALA A 447 -34.59 -14.59 7.14
N VAL A 448 -33.78 -14.32 8.17
CA VAL A 448 -34.13 -13.38 9.25
C VAL A 448 -34.33 -11.96 8.71
N LEU A 449 -33.48 -11.52 7.77
CA LEU A 449 -33.58 -10.21 7.14
C LEU A 449 -34.82 -10.09 6.23
N GLU A 450 -35.15 -11.13 5.46
CA GLU A 450 -36.31 -11.17 4.57
C GLU A 450 -37.64 -11.15 5.33
N GLU A 451 -37.74 -11.85 6.46
CA GLU A 451 -38.93 -11.80 7.32
C GLU A 451 -39.23 -10.38 7.82
N GLY A 452 -38.22 -9.50 7.84
CA GLY A 452 -38.35 -8.08 8.18
C GLY A 452 -38.70 -7.80 9.64
N VAL A 453 -38.93 -8.85 10.43
CA VAL A 453 -39.27 -8.82 11.86
C VAL A 453 -38.33 -9.77 12.59
N TRP A 454 -37.59 -9.23 13.56
CA TRP A 454 -36.81 -10.06 14.48
C TRP A 454 -37.77 -10.65 15.53
N ASN A 455 -37.92 -11.97 15.53
CA ASN A 455 -38.87 -12.68 16.41
C ASN A 455 -38.28 -13.08 17.78
N GLY A 456 -37.05 -12.67 18.10
CA GLY A 456 -36.35 -13.05 19.32
C GLY A 456 -35.75 -14.47 19.27
N GLY A 457 -34.54 -14.66 19.78
CA GLY A 457 -33.89 -15.97 19.92
C GLY A 457 -32.47 -16.05 19.31
N GLY A 458 -31.66 -16.99 19.82
CA GLY A 458 -30.29 -17.23 19.36
C GLY A 458 -29.26 -16.20 19.85
N SER A 459 -28.12 -16.12 19.16
CA SER A 459 -26.99 -15.23 19.47
C SER A 459 -27.09 -13.84 18.82
N LEU A 460 -28.23 -13.49 18.19
CA LEU A 460 -28.42 -12.25 17.42
C LEU A 460 -29.22 -11.23 18.25
N THR A 461 -28.66 -10.04 18.47
CA THR A 461 -29.37 -8.96 19.17
C THR A 461 -30.23 -8.12 18.20
N GLN A 462 -31.15 -7.30 18.74
CA GLN A 462 -31.93 -6.36 17.92
C GLN A 462 -31.03 -5.31 17.24
N GLU A 463 -29.97 -4.87 17.93
CA GLU A 463 -29.00 -3.92 17.38
C GLU A 463 -28.23 -4.53 16.21
N ASP A 464 -27.78 -5.78 16.35
CA ASP A 464 -27.12 -6.53 15.28
C ASP A 464 -28.03 -6.68 14.05
N PHE A 465 -29.31 -6.99 14.26
CA PHE A 465 -30.28 -7.12 13.18
C PHE A 465 -30.42 -5.80 12.40
N ILE A 466 -30.60 -4.68 13.09
CA ILE A 466 -30.73 -3.36 12.45
C ILE A 466 -29.44 -3.00 11.68
N LEU A 467 -28.28 -3.26 12.28
CA LEU A 467 -26.99 -3.00 11.67
C LEU A 467 -26.78 -3.83 10.41
N VAL A 468 -26.95 -5.15 10.47
CA VAL A 468 -26.74 -6.04 9.32
C VAL A 468 -27.74 -5.75 8.21
N LYS A 469 -29.00 -5.44 8.53
CA LYS A 469 -29.97 -5.01 7.53
C LYS A 469 -29.47 -3.78 6.76
N LYS A 470 -29.00 -2.76 7.47
CA LYS A 470 -28.41 -1.57 6.85
C LYS A 470 -27.19 -1.89 5.99
N ILE A 471 -26.31 -2.78 6.44
CA ILE A 471 -25.13 -3.22 5.68
C ILE A 471 -25.57 -3.88 4.37
N MET A 472 -26.51 -4.82 4.42
CA MET A 472 -26.95 -5.58 3.24
C MET A 472 -27.77 -4.72 2.26
N ASP A 473 -28.62 -3.82 2.75
CA ASP A 473 -29.33 -2.84 1.91
C ASP A 473 -28.33 -1.93 1.16
N ASN A 474 -27.24 -1.54 1.83
CA ASN A 474 -26.17 -0.77 1.23
C ASN A 474 -25.40 -1.58 0.18
N VAL A 475 -25.14 -2.88 0.38
CA VAL A 475 -24.51 -3.76 -0.61
C VAL A 475 -25.29 -3.77 -1.92
N VAL A 476 -26.61 -3.99 -1.85
CA VAL A 476 -27.49 -4.00 -3.04
C VAL A 476 -27.43 -2.66 -3.76
N THR A 477 -27.56 -1.56 -3.01
CA THR A 477 -27.53 -0.20 -3.55
C THR A 477 -26.19 0.11 -4.23
N LYS A 478 -25.07 -0.23 -3.57
CA LYS A 478 -23.71 0.06 -4.05
C LYS A 478 -23.33 -0.78 -5.26
N LYS A 479 -23.77 -2.03 -5.33
CA LYS A 479 -23.56 -2.91 -6.49
C LYS A 479 -24.25 -2.36 -7.74
N ALA A 480 -25.50 -1.90 -7.61
CA ALA A 480 -26.22 -1.25 -8.70
C ALA A 480 -25.58 0.08 -9.11
N GLN A 481 -25.19 0.91 -8.13
CA GLN A 481 -24.49 2.17 -8.37
C GLN A 481 -23.18 1.96 -9.13
N LEU A 482 -22.32 1.05 -8.64
CA LEU A 482 -21.02 0.76 -9.24
C LEU A 482 -21.15 0.29 -10.69
N THR A 483 -22.06 -0.66 -10.93
CA THR A 483 -22.30 -1.21 -12.27
C THR A 483 -22.70 -0.10 -13.25
N LYS A 484 -23.63 0.76 -12.85
CA LYS A 484 -24.09 1.89 -13.67
C LYS A 484 -22.96 2.88 -13.94
N GLU A 485 -22.17 3.22 -12.92
CA GLU A 485 -21.05 4.17 -13.05
C GLU A 485 -19.95 3.62 -13.96
N VAL A 486 -19.53 2.37 -13.77
CA VAL A 486 -18.48 1.74 -14.58
C VAL A 486 -18.91 1.63 -16.03
N ASN A 487 -20.14 1.19 -16.30
CA ASN A 487 -20.67 1.12 -17.68
C ASN A 487 -20.65 2.49 -18.37
N LYS A 488 -21.01 3.55 -17.65
CA LYS A 488 -20.93 4.91 -18.17
C LYS A 488 -19.49 5.30 -18.50
N TYR A 489 -18.54 5.09 -17.58
CA TYR A 489 -17.14 5.46 -17.84
C TYR A 489 -16.52 4.63 -18.97
N CYS A 490 -16.85 3.35 -19.09
CA CYS A 490 -16.42 2.53 -20.22
C CYS A 490 -16.95 3.06 -21.54
N GLN A 491 -18.24 3.42 -21.61
CA GLN A 491 -18.85 4.04 -22.79
C GLN A 491 -18.19 5.38 -23.14
N ASP A 492 -18.02 6.26 -22.15
CA ASP A 492 -17.43 7.59 -22.33
C ASP A 492 -15.96 7.51 -22.81
N ARG A 493 -15.25 6.41 -22.50
CA ARG A 493 -13.83 6.22 -22.87
C ARG A 493 -13.59 5.18 -23.98
N GLY A 494 -14.65 4.56 -24.51
CA GLY A 494 -14.56 3.57 -25.60
C GLY A 494 -13.80 2.29 -25.23
N VAL A 495 -13.90 1.82 -23.97
CA VAL A 495 -13.24 0.61 -23.45
C VAL A 495 -14.20 -0.51 -23.07
#